data_AF-F2NT55-F1
#
_entry.id   AF-F2NT55-F1
#
_cell.length_a   1.000
_cell.length_b   1.000
_cell.length_c   1.000
_cell.angle_alpha   90.00
_cell.angle_beta   90.00
_cell.angle_gamma   90.00
#
_symmetry.space_group_name_H-M   'P 1'
#
loop_
_entity.id
_entity.type
_entity.pdbx_description
1 polymer ?
#
loop_
_entity_poly.entity_id
_entity_poly.type
_entity_poly.pdbx_seq_one_letter_code
_entity_poly.pdbx_strand_id
1 'polypeptide(L)'
;MTAQELKKSHPDVFFVKTKKFIDRPNYYLIKESYIPEDDSPLPTVEQLNENTRLYPLSITSYPGVLKRMTAMEAGAWAVTKCRQQKWELTLDNFQCCLANLEMDF
;
A
#
# COMPACT_ATOMS: atom_id res chain seq x y z
N MET A 1 12.94 -2.18 -5.67
CA MET A 1 12.77 -0.75 -5.34
C MET A 1 12.52 -0.66 -3.84
N THR A 2 13.12 0.30 -3.15
CA THR A 2 12.87 0.58 -1.72
C THR A 2 11.67 1.50 -1.54
N ALA A 3 11.15 1.62 -0.31
CA ALA A 3 10.07 2.57 0.01
C ALA A 3 10.45 4.02 -0.33
N GLN A 4 11.71 4.42 -0.11
CA GLN A 4 12.20 5.77 -0.44
C GLN A 4 12.25 6.02 -1.95
N GLU A 5 12.71 5.03 -2.73
CA GLU A 5 12.72 5.11 -4.19
C GLU A 5 11.30 5.17 -4.78
N LEU A 6 10.36 4.42 -4.19
CA LEU A 6 8.94 4.49 -4.55
C LEU A 6 8.42 5.92 -4.31
N LYS A 7 8.62 6.46 -3.11
CA LYS A 7 8.15 7.81 -2.75
C LYS A 7 8.75 8.90 -3.64
N LYS A 8 10.01 8.74 -4.08
CA LYS A 8 10.66 9.66 -5.01
C LYS A 8 10.11 9.57 -6.43
N SER A 9 9.74 8.37 -6.88
CA SER A 9 9.25 8.13 -8.25
C SER A 9 7.74 8.31 -8.40
N HIS A 10 6.97 8.10 -7.34
CA HIS A 10 5.52 8.23 -7.28
C HIS A 10 5.13 8.96 -6.00
N PRO A 11 5.39 10.27 -5.90
CA PRO A 11 5.14 11.05 -4.69
C PRO A 11 3.66 11.09 -4.29
N ASP A 12 2.75 10.90 -5.25
CA ASP A 12 1.31 10.89 -5.05
C ASP A 12 0.74 9.49 -4.70
N VAL A 13 1.60 8.46 -4.59
CA VAL A 13 1.18 7.09 -4.26
C VAL A 13 1.49 6.79 -2.79
N PHE A 14 0.44 6.42 -2.06
CA PHE A 14 0.50 6.12 -0.64
C PHE A 14 -0.04 4.72 -0.39
N PHE A 15 0.81 3.85 0.14
CA PHE A 15 0.37 2.59 0.72
C PHE A 15 0.24 2.78 2.22
N VAL A 16 -0.94 2.47 2.77
CA VAL A 16 -1.25 2.73 4.18
C VAL A 16 -1.70 1.46 4.89
N LYS A 17 -1.22 1.25 6.10
CA LYS A 17 -1.58 0.09 6.91
C LYS A 17 -2.97 0.29 7.52
N THR A 18 -3.81 -0.74 7.45
CA THR A 18 -5.20 -0.69 7.94
C THR A 18 -5.55 -1.90 8.79
N LYS A 19 -6.39 -1.70 9.81
CA LYS A 19 -6.92 -2.73 10.71
C LYS A 19 -7.79 -3.78 10.02
N LYS A 20 -8.57 -3.40 9.00
CA LYS A 20 -9.52 -4.28 8.31
C LYS A 20 -9.46 -4.09 6.79
N PHE A 21 -9.89 -5.10 6.05
CA PHE A 21 -10.02 -5.02 4.60
C PHE A 21 -11.04 -3.94 4.20
N ILE A 22 -10.71 -3.19 3.13
CA ILE A 22 -11.55 -2.12 2.59
C ILE A 22 -11.78 -2.42 1.10
N ASP A 23 -12.95 -2.96 0.79
CA ASP A 23 -13.35 -3.37 -0.57
C ASP A 23 -13.38 -2.19 -1.55
N ARG A 24 -13.94 -1.06 -1.12
CA ARG A 24 -13.99 0.18 -1.90
C ARG A 24 -13.23 1.28 -1.17
N PRO A 25 -11.95 1.51 -1.50
CA PRO A 25 -11.13 2.50 -0.83
C PRO A 25 -11.75 3.90 -0.94
N ASN A 26 -12.10 4.50 0.20
CA ASN A 26 -12.39 5.92 0.30
C ASN A 26 -11.59 6.50 1.47
N TYR A 27 -11.30 7.80 1.42
CA TYR A 27 -10.44 8.43 2.41
C TYR A 27 -10.91 8.23 3.87
N TYR A 28 -12.21 8.39 4.13
CA TYR A 28 -12.77 8.33 5.48
C TYR A 28 -12.68 6.91 6.07
N LEU A 29 -13.01 5.88 5.28
CA LEU A 29 -12.90 4.47 5.69
C LEU A 29 -11.45 4.08 5.95
N ILE A 30 -10.53 4.54 5.10
CA ILE A 30 -9.10 4.34 5.29
C ILE A 30 -8.65 5.00 6.60
N LYS A 31 -9.04 6.26 6.83
CA LYS A 31 -8.70 7.03 8.03
C LYS A 31 -9.19 6.35 9.31
N GLU A 32 -10.43 5.87 9.34
CA GLU A 32 -10.99 5.15 10.50
C GLU A 32 -10.23 3.86 10.82
N SER A 33 -9.75 3.19 9.77
CA SER A 33 -9.05 1.92 9.89
C SER A 33 -7.53 2.06 9.94
N TYR A 34 -6.98 3.27 9.81
CA TYR A 34 -5.55 3.51 9.65
C TYR A 34 -4.75 3.08 10.89
N ILE A 35 -3.58 2.50 10.64
CA ILE A 35 -2.57 2.17 11.63
C ILE A 35 -1.34 3.02 11.31
N PRO A 36 -0.94 3.96 12.19
CA PRO A 36 0.20 4.83 11.95
C PRO A 36 1.52 4.08 11.79
N GLU A 37 2.30 4.46 10.78
CA GLU A 37 3.72 4.11 10.65
C GLU A 37 4.53 5.34 10.22
N ASP A 38 5.81 5.37 10.56
CA ASP A 38 6.67 6.54 10.37
C ASP A 38 6.91 6.88 8.89
N ASP A 39 6.96 5.87 8.03
CA ASP A 39 7.26 6.01 6.60
C ASP A 39 6.01 6.02 5.70
N SER A 40 4.83 5.68 6.25
CA SER A 40 3.54 5.58 5.56
C SER A 40 2.45 6.52 6.10
N PRO A 41 2.72 7.82 6.36
CA PRO A 41 1.74 8.73 6.93
C PRO A 41 0.51 8.86 6.02
N LEU A 42 -0.67 8.77 6.61
CA LEU A 42 -1.92 9.10 5.91
C LEU A 42 -1.92 10.60 5.54
N PRO A 43 -2.03 10.97 4.24
CA PRO A 43 -2.09 12.36 3.84
C PRO A 43 -3.32 13.09 4.41
N THR A 44 -3.21 14.39 4.64
CA THR A 44 -4.37 15.23 5.01
C THR A 44 -5.27 15.46 3.81
N VAL A 45 -6.52 15.85 4.04
CA VAL A 45 -7.47 16.14 2.96
C VAL A 45 -6.96 17.27 2.05
N GLU A 46 -6.22 18.25 2.58
CA GLU A 46 -5.63 19.31 1.75
C GLU A 46 -4.47 18.84 0.87
N GLN A 47 -3.85 17.71 1.22
CA GLN A 47 -2.77 17.10 0.42
C GLN A 47 -3.31 16.19 -0.68
N LEU A 48 -4.60 15.84 -0.64
CA LEU A 48 -5.22 15.00 -1.66
C LEU A 48 -5.51 15.83 -2.91
N ASN A 49 -5.03 15.34 -4.03
CA ASN A 49 -5.35 15.83 -5.36
C ASN A 49 -5.88 14.67 -6.23
N GLU A 50 -6.31 14.98 -7.46
CA GLU A 50 -6.87 14.00 -8.41
C GLU A 50 -5.88 12.88 -8.82
N ASN A 51 -4.58 13.13 -8.67
CA ASN A 51 -3.51 12.18 -8.95
C ASN A 51 -3.12 11.36 -7.72
N THR A 52 -3.58 11.73 -6.52
CA THR A 52 -3.30 10.98 -5.30
C THR A 52 -3.93 9.60 -5.35
N ARG A 53 -3.12 8.57 -5.13
CA ARG A 53 -3.54 7.16 -5.07
C ARG A 53 -3.28 6.62 -3.68
N LEU A 54 -4.35 6.24 -3.00
CA LEU A 54 -4.32 5.65 -1.66
C LEU A 54 -4.65 4.16 -1.76
N TYR A 55 -3.70 3.32 -1.38
CA TYR A 55 -3.83 1.87 -1.41
C TYR A 55 -3.82 1.33 0.03
N PRO A 56 -4.98 0.96 0.60
CA PRO A 56 -5.05 0.39 1.92
C PRO A 56 -4.56 -1.07 1.90
N LEU A 57 -3.58 -1.39 2.74
CA LEU A 57 -3.11 -2.74 2.98
C LEU A 57 -3.57 -3.18 4.36
N SER A 58 -4.37 -4.24 4.43
CA SER A 58 -4.97 -4.67 5.68
C SER A 58 -4.16 -5.74 6.39
N ILE A 59 -3.96 -5.58 7.70
CA ILE A 59 -3.35 -6.60 8.56
C ILE A 59 -4.18 -7.89 8.64
N THR A 60 -5.48 -7.84 8.33
CA THR A 60 -6.30 -9.06 8.25
C THR A 60 -6.11 -9.81 6.94
N SER A 61 -5.66 -9.11 5.90
CA SER A 61 -5.42 -9.70 4.58
C SER A 61 -3.97 -10.16 4.40
N TYR A 62 -3.01 -9.43 4.98
CA TYR A 62 -1.57 -9.68 4.84
C TYR A 62 -0.85 -9.64 6.21
N PRO A 63 -1.23 -10.52 7.17
CA PRO A 63 -0.72 -10.46 8.53
C PRO A 63 0.79 -10.70 8.63
N GLY A 64 1.34 -11.67 7.91
CA GLY A 64 2.76 -12.02 7.88
C GLY A 64 3.61 -10.91 7.25
N VAL A 65 3.18 -10.40 6.10
CA VAL A 65 3.82 -9.26 5.41
C VAL A 65 3.83 -8.05 6.32
N LEU A 66 2.67 -7.59 6.78
CA LEU A 66 2.54 -6.33 7.51
C LEU A 66 3.05 -6.40 8.97
N LYS A 67 3.39 -7.60 9.46
CA LYS A 67 4.16 -7.79 10.70
C LYS A 67 5.65 -7.57 10.50
N ARG A 68 6.18 -7.85 9.31
CA ARG A 68 7.62 -7.83 9.00
C ARG A 68 8.08 -6.57 8.29
N MET A 69 7.18 -5.86 7.61
CA MET A 69 7.49 -4.65 6.86
C MET A 69 6.36 -3.61 6.99
N THR A 70 6.70 -2.36 6.67
CA THR A 70 5.71 -1.27 6.61
C THR A 70 4.82 -1.41 5.37
N ALA A 71 3.69 -0.72 5.34
CA ALA A 71 2.83 -0.70 4.16
C ALA A 71 3.54 -0.12 2.94
N MET A 72 4.43 0.86 3.14
CA MET A 72 5.22 1.45 2.05
C MET A 72 6.29 0.51 1.51
N GLU A 73 6.94 -0.26 2.38
CA GLU A 73 7.88 -1.31 1.96
C GLU A 73 7.17 -2.43 1.18
N ALA A 74 6.02 -2.90 1.68
CA ALA A 74 5.18 -3.87 1.01
C ALA A 74 4.73 -3.36 -0.37
N GLY A 75 4.27 -2.10 -0.43
CA GLY A 75 3.89 -1.43 -1.68
C GLY A 75 5.04 -1.33 -2.68
N ALA A 76 6.23 -0.94 -2.22
CA ALA A 76 7.43 -0.86 -3.07
C ALA A 76 7.84 -2.21 -3.64
N TRP A 77 7.72 -3.27 -2.83
CA TRP A 77 7.92 -4.64 -3.28
C TRP A 77 6.89 -5.05 -4.33
N ALA A 78 5.59 -4.79 -4.09
CA ALA A 78 4.50 -5.11 -5.00
C ALA A 78 4.65 -4.39 -6.36
N VAL A 79 4.98 -3.09 -6.34
CA VAL A 79 5.28 -2.32 -7.55
C VAL A 79 6.47 -2.89 -8.31
N THR A 80 7.52 -3.31 -7.59
CA THR A 80 8.69 -3.96 -8.21
C THR A 80 8.29 -5.25 -8.92
N LYS A 81 7.45 -6.08 -8.29
CA LYS A 81 6.97 -7.34 -8.88
C LYS A 81 6.07 -7.13 -10.07
N CYS A 82 5.13 -6.18 -10.01
CA CYS A 82 4.28 -5.83 -11.14
C CYS A 82 5.13 -5.39 -12.34
N ARG A 83 6.15 -4.54 -12.12
CA ARG A 83 7.08 -4.12 -13.18
C ARG A 83 7.87 -5.27 -13.80
N GLN A 84 8.39 -6.18 -12.98
CA GLN A 84 9.12 -7.36 -13.47
C GLN A 84 8.24 -8.25 -14.35
N GLN A 85 6.95 -8.34 -14.03
CA GLN A 85 5.96 -9.14 -14.76
C GLN A 85 5.27 -8.36 -15.90
N LYS A 86 5.64 -7.08 -16.10
CA LYS A 86 5.00 -6.16 -17.06
C LYS A 86 3.49 -5.99 -16.82
N TRP A 87 3.07 -6.06 -15.56
CA TRP A 87 1.69 -5.83 -15.14
C TRP A 87 1.45 -4.34 -14.88
N GLU A 88 0.20 -3.93 -15.08
CA GLU A 88 -0.27 -2.60 -14.75
C GLU A 88 -0.20 -2.34 -13.23
N LEU A 89 0.05 -1.09 -12.85
CA LEU A 89 0.20 -0.67 -11.45
C LEU A 89 -1.16 -0.36 -10.82
N THR A 90 -1.99 -1.40 -10.67
CA THR A 90 -3.34 -1.33 -10.10
C THR A 90 -3.39 -1.98 -8.72
N LEU A 91 -4.40 -1.62 -7.92
CA LEU A 91 -4.62 -2.21 -6.60
C LEU A 91 -4.74 -3.74 -6.68
N ASP A 92 -5.50 -4.25 -7.65
CA ASP A 92 -5.72 -5.70 -7.83
C ASP A 92 -4.40 -6.43 -8.08
N ASN A 93 -3.53 -5.89 -8.94
CA ASN A 93 -2.23 -6.50 -9.22
C ASN A 93 -1.30 -6.45 -8.01
N PHE A 94 -1.37 -5.37 -7.21
CA PHE A 94 -0.63 -5.29 -5.95
C PHE A 94 -1.14 -6.33 -4.94
N GLN A 95 -2.45 -6.50 -4.83
CA GLN A 95 -3.06 -7.49 -3.95
C GLN A 95 -2.65 -8.91 -4.36
N CYS A 96 -2.66 -9.25 -5.65
CA CYS A 96 -2.15 -10.53 -6.14
C CYS A 96 -0.68 -10.75 -5.78
N CYS A 97 0.16 -9.73 -5.96
CA CYS A 97 1.58 -9.82 -5.59
C CYS A 97 1.74 -10.04 -4.07
N LEU A 98 1.03 -9.26 -3.25
CA LEU A 98 1.12 -9.34 -1.80
C LEU A 98 0.53 -10.63 -1.24
N ALA A 99 -0.51 -11.19 -1.85
CA ALA A 99 -1.06 -12.49 -1.48
C ALA A 99 -0.02 -13.61 -1.69
N ASN A 100 0.72 -13.57 -2.80
CA ASN A 100 1.81 -14.51 -3.03
C ASN A 100 2.94 -14.34 -2.00
N LEU A 101 3.30 -13.09 -1.67
CA LEU A 101 4.32 -12.82 -0.64
C LEU A 101 3.87 -13.29 0.76
N GLU A 102 2.59 -13.16 1.07
CA GLU A 102 2.01 -13.63 2.33
C GLU A 102 2.11 -15.15 2.47
N MET A 103 1.97 -15.91 1.37
CA MET A 103 2.16 -17.36 1.39
C MET A 103 3.59 -17.79 1.71
N ASP A 104 4.58 -16.92 1.47
CA ASP A 104 5.99 -17.18 1.77
C ASP A 104 6.37 -16.90 3.23
N PHE A 105 5.45 -16.36 4.07
CA PHE A 105 5.72 -15.91 5.44
C PHE A 105 5.13 -16.74 6.57
#